data_AF-R6FJ66-F1
#
_entry.id   AF-R6FJ66-F1
#
_cell.length_a   1.000
_cell.length_b   1.000
_cell.length_c   1.000
_cell.angle_alpha   90.00
_cell.angle_beta   90.00
_cell.angle_gamma   90.00
#
_symmetry.space_group_name_H-M   'P 1'
#
loop_
_entity.id
_entity.type
_entity.pdbx_description
1 polymer ?
#
loop_
_entity_poly.entity_id
_entity_poly.type
_entity_poly.pdbx_seq_one_letter_code
_entity_poly.pdbx_strand_id
1 'polypeptide(L)'
;MGTINLDYIQKNNDVQNGETYLTEQNIRFLKRMFKDESVYIKHMETLWALRALTAKSCEIPQGKGVRYDKNNPIFRITEFTNELIGALLNDNINFSFDGEKVNHWKIFQR
;
A
#
# COMPACT_ATOMS: atom_id res chain seq x y z
N MET A 1 21.31 51.23 8.48
CA MET A 1 20.26 50.34 8.99
C MET A 1 19.58 49.72 7.79
N GLY A 2 19.93 48.48 7.43
CA GLY A 2 19.29 47.77 6.32
C GLY A 2 18.03 47.09 6.82
N THR A 3 16.88 47.44 6.25
CA THR A 3 15.60 46.78 6.52
C THR A 3 15.65 45.35 5.99
N ILE A 4 15.41 44.38 6.88
CA ILE A 4 15.21 42.99 6.50
C ILE A 4 13.89 42.93 5.71
N ASN A 5 13.97 42.48 4.47
CA ASN A 5 12.81 42.30 3.62
C ASN A 5 12.05 41.04 4.08
N LEU A 6 10.95 41.24 4.80
CA LEU A 6 10.11 40.17 5.36
C LEU A 6 9.48 39.28 4.27
N ASP A 7 9.29 39.80 3.05
CA ASP A 7 8.79 39.02 1.91
C ASP A 7 9.81 37.96 1.45
N TYR A 8 11.10 38.20 1.68
CA TYR A 8 12.18 37.23 1.40
C TYR A 8 12.23 36.09 2.42
N ILE A 9 11.74 36.33 3.65
CA ILE A 9 11.64 35.32 4.70
C ILE A 9 10.37 34.48 4.48
N GLN A 10 9.28 35.09 4.01
CA GLN A 10 8.05 34.37 3.70
C GLN A 10 8.18 33.42 2.50
N LYS A 11 8.93 33.81 1.45
CA LYS A 11 9.15 32.94 0.28
C LYS A 11 10.01 31.70 0.54
N ASN A 12 10.77 31.67 1.64
CA ASN A 12 11.65 30.56 1.99
C ASN A 12 11.07 29.60 3.05
N ASN A 13 9.91 29.92 3.64
CA ASN A 13 9.23 29.03 4.58
C ASN A 13 8.28 28.02 3.90
N ASP A 14 8.08 28.13 2.58
CA ASP A 14 7.21 27.20 1.83
C ASP A 14 7.96 25.97 1.26
N VAL A 15 9.26 25.81 1.55
CA VAL A 15 10.11 24.79 0.86
C VAL A 15 10.52 23.61 1.76
N GLN A 16 10.02 23.45 2.99
CA GLN A 16 10.42 22.31 3.84
C GLN A 16 9.30 21.67 4.68
N ASN A 17 8.20 21.20 4.08
CA ASN A 17 7.23 20.37 4.81
C ASN A 17 6.49 19.30 3.97
N GLY A 18 6.95 19.01 2.75
CA GLY A 18 6.31 18.01 1.89
C GLY A 18 7.07 16.68 1.85
N GLU A 19 7.09 15.90 2.93
CA GLU A 19 7.70 14.55 2.93
C GLU A 19 6.93 13.55 2.03
N THR A 20 5.70 13.90 1.63
CA THR A 20 4.81 13.01 0.86
C THR A 20 3.95 13.79 -0.14
N TYR A 21 3.58 13.12 -1.24
CA TYR A 21 2.59 13.61 -2.21
C TYR A 21 1.15 13.50 -1.69
N LEU A 22 0.93 12.90 -0.52
CA LEU A 22 -0.39 12.79 0.10
C LEU A 22 -0.68 14.01 0.98
N THR A 23 -1.70 14.77 0.60
CA THR A 23 -2.23 15.86 1.44
C THR A 23 -3.03 15.30 2.62
N GLU A 24 -3.27 16.12 3.65
CA GLU A 24 -4.18 15.74 4.74
C GLU A 24 -5.56 15.29 4.25
N GLN A 25 -6.07 15.92 3.19
CA GLN A 25 -7.35 15.57 2.60
C GLN A 25 -7.30 14.15 2.00
N ASN A 26 -6.19 13.77 1.35
CA ASN A 26 -5.99 12.40 0.86
C ASN A 26 -6.02 11.39 2.02
N ILE A 27 -5.34 11.69 3.13
CA ILE A 27 -5.34 10.82 4.32
C ILE A 27 -6.75 10.68 4.93
N ARG A 28 -7.52 11.77 5.00
CA ARG A 28 -8.91 11.72 5.47
C ARG A 28 -9.79 10.85 4.57
N PHE A 29 -9.60 10.91 3.25
CA PHE A 29 -10.32 10.04 2.33
C PHE A 29 -9.93 8.57 2.48
N LEU A 30 -8.63 8.26 2.61
CA LEU A 30 -8.16 6.90 2.88
C LEU A 30 -8.79 6.33 4.16
N LYS A 31 -8.80 7.10 5.25
CA LYS A 31 -9.46 6.68 6.50
C LYS A 31 -10.95 6.37 6.31
N ARG A 32 -11.66 7.15 5.49
CA ARG A 32 -13.09 6.93 5.21
C ARG A 32 -13.35 5.67 4.37
N MET A 33 -12.39 5.23 3.56
CA MET A 33 -12.52 3.96 2.82
C MET A 33 -12.58 2.76 3.78
N PHE A 34 -11.91 2.85 4.92
CA PHE A 34 -11.85 1.79 5.94
C PHE A 34 -12.76 2.12 7.13
N LYS A 35 -14.03 2.47 6.86
CA LYS A 35 -14.98 2.97 7.87
C LYS A 35 -15.31 1.98 8.99
N ASP A 36 -15.19 0.68 8.72
CA ASP A 36 -15.46 -0.40 9.66
C ASP A 36 -14.63 -1.65 9.29
N GLU A 37 -14.60 -2.61 10.19
CA GLU A 37 -13.82 -3.85 10.04
C GLU A 37 -14.23 -4.68 8.81
N SER A 38 -15.54 -4.76 8.54
CA SER A 38 -16.05 -5.54 7.39
C SER A 38 -15.58 -4.95 6.07
N VAL A 39 -15.63 -3.63 5.95
CA VAL A 39 -15.16 -2.91 4.76
C VAL A 39 -13.65 -2.98 4.63
N TYR A 40 -12.91 -2.87 5.75
CA TYR A 40 -11.47 -3.08 5.76
C TYR A 40 -11.08 -4.45 5.20
N ILE A 41 -11.68 -5.51 5.73
CA ILE A 41 -11.43 -6.89 5.29
C ILE A 41 -11.67 -7.03 3.78
N LYS A 42 -12.81 -6.54 3.27
CA LYS A 42 -13.14 -6.63 1.83
C LYS A 42 -12.12 -5.95 0.92
N HIS A 43 -11.63 -4.77 1.32
CA HIS A 43 -10.59 -4.08 0.56
C HIS A 43 -9.27 -4.85 0.61
N MET A 44 -8.90 -5.38 1.78
CA MET A 44 -7.69 -6.21 1.91
C MET A 44 -7.79 -7.49 1.09
N GLU A 45 -8.93 -8.20 1.09
CA GLU A 45 -9.17 -9.36 0.24
C GLU A 45 -9.01 -9.03 -1.24
N THR A 46 -9.56 -7.90 -1.67
CA THR A 46 -9.44 -7.44 -3.06
C THR A 46 -7.98 -7.17 -3.44
N LEU A 47 -7.21 -6.50 -2.58
CA LEU A 47 -5.80 -6.23 -2.80
C LEU A 47 -4.97 -7.51 -2.84
N TRP A 48 -5.22 -8.45 -1.92
CA TRP A 48 -4.54 -9.75 -1.88
C TRP A 48 -4.83 -10.59 -3.13
N ALA A 49 -6.08 -10.62 -3.57
CA ALA A 49 -6.47 -11.31 -4.81
C ALA A 49 -5.78 -10.70 -6.03
N LEU A 50 -5.77 -9.37 -6.15
CA LEU A 50 -5.09 -8.68 -7.24
C LEU A 50 -3.58 -8.95 -7.24
N ARG A 51 -2.93 -8.89 -6.07
CA ARG A 51 -1.52 -9.22 -5.91
C ARG A 51 -1.23 -10.64 -6.39
N ALA A 52 -2.05 -11.61 -6.00
CA ALA A 52 -1.86 -13.00 -6.38
C ALA A 52 -2.04 -13.23 -7.88
N LEU A 53 -3.08 -12.65 -8.49
CA LEU A 53 -3.34 -12.76 -9.93
C LEU A 53 -2.21 -12.16 -10.77
N THR A 54 -1.72 -10.99 -10.37
CA THR A 54 -0.60 -10.31 -11.06
C THR A 54 0.71 -11.05 -10.87
N ALA A 55 0.98 -11.57 -9.67
CA ALA A 55 2.16 -12.39 -9.40
C ALA A 55 2.15 -13.65 -10.26
N LYS A 56 1.02 -14.37 -10.29
CA LYS A 56 0.81 -15.58 -11.10
C LYS A 56 1.05 -15.34 -12.58
N SER A 57 0.62 -14.17 -13.08
CA SER A 57 0.82 -13.77 -14.48
C SER A 57 2.29 -13.51 -14.83
N CYS A 58 3.16 -13.34 -13.83
CA CYS A 58 4.59 -13.13 -13.98
C CYS A 58 5.40 -14.37 -13.60
N GLU A 59 4.77 -15.52 -13.33
CA GLU A 59 5.48 -16.74 -12.91
C GLU A 59 6.24 -17.37 -14.07
N ILE A 60 7.52 -17.64 -13.81
CA ILE A 60 8.41 -18.45 -14.63
C ILE A 60 8.63 -19.76 -13.88
N PRO A 61 8.19 -20.91 -14.44
CA PRO A 61 8.50 -22.22 -13.86
C PRO A 61 10.01 -22.42 -13.71
N GLN A 62 10.48 -22.76 -12.52
CA GLN A 62 11.89 -23.03 -12.25
C GLN A 62 12.07 -24.34 -11.49
N GLY A 63 12.07 -25.47 -12.22
CA GLY A 63 12.32 -26.80 -11.66
C GLY A 63 11.35 -27.13 -10.51
N LYS A 64 11.83 -27.06 -9.26
CA LYS A 64 11.04 -27.33 -8.03
C LYS A 64 10.41 -26.09 -7.40
N GLY A 65 10.50 -24.93 -8.04
CA GLY A 65 10.00 -23.67 -7.50
C GLY A 65 9.49 -22.72 -8.57
N VAL A 66 9.11 -21.53 -8.11
CA VAL A 66 8.60 -20.45 -8.93
C VAL A 66 9.57 -19.28 -8.85
N ARG A 67 9.93 -18.73 -10.01
CA ARG A 67 10.59 -17.43 -10.11
C ARG A 67 9.60 -16.44 -10.71
N TYR A 68 9.71 -15.16 -10.38
CA TYR A 68 8.89 -14.12 -11.01
C TYR A 68 9.70 -13.33 -12.03
N ASP A 69 9.12 -13.06 -13.20
CA ASP A 69 9.66 -12.14 -14.19
C ASP A 69 9.47 -10.69 -13.73
N LYS A 70 10.52 -10.12 -13.14
CA LYS A 70 10.50 -8.73 -12.66
C LYS A 70 10.49 -7.69 -13.78
N ASN A 71 10.83 -8.07 -15.01
CA ASN A 71 10.82 -7.15 -16.16
C ASN A 71 9.43 -7.10 -16.83
N ASN A 72 8.53 -8.00 -16.47
CA ASN A 72 7.15 -7.95 -16.96
C ASN A 72 6.46 -6.69 -16.42
N PRO A 73 5.84 -5.84 -17.27
CA PRO A 73 5.17 -4.62 -16.83
C PRO A 73 4.07 -4.88 -15.79
N ILE A 74 3.48 -6.08 -15.76
CA ILE A 74 2.48 -6.48 -14.76
C ILE A 74 3.09 -6.63 -13.36
N PHE A 75 4.37 -6.98 -13.25
CA PHE A 75 5.04 -7.20 -11.96
C PHE A 75 5.05 -5.94 -11.09
N ARG A 76 5.04 -4.75 -11.71
CA ARG A 76 4.89 -3.47 -11.01
C ARG A 76 3.59 -3.38 -10.20
N ILE A 77 2.51 -4.01 -10.68
CA ILE A 77 1.24 -4.08 -9.95
C ILE A 77 1.39 -4.99 -8.72
N THR A 78 2.11 -6.11 -8.86
CA THR A 78 2.43 -7.00 -7.73
C THR A 78 3.24 -6.26 -6.65
N GLU A 79 4.26 -5.49 -7.04
CA GLU A 79 5.06 -4.68 -6.10
C GLU A 79 4.21 -3.61 -5.42
N PHE A 80 3.48 -2.82 -6.19
CA PHE A 80 2.60 -1.77 -5.66
C PHE A 80 1.55 -2.32 -4.68
N THR A 81 0.87 -3.41 -5.06
CA THR A 81 -0.13 -4.03 -4.18
C THR A 81 0.50 -4.62 -2.92
N ASN A 82 1.69 -5.19 -3.01
CA ASN A 82 2.43 -5.69 -1.85
C ASN A 82 2.81 -4.57 -0.87
N GLU A 83 3.30 -3.43 -1.37
CA GLU A 83 3.60 -2.26 -0.55
C GLU A 83 2.35 -1.67 0.10
N LEU A 84 1.26 -1.53 -0.68
CA LEU A 84 -0.01 -1.01 -0.18
C LEU A 84 -0.61 -1.93 0.89
N ILE A 85 -0.57 -3.24 0.69
CA ILE A 85 -0.99 -4.22 1.71
C ILE A 85 -0.14 -4.04 2.97
N GLY A 86 1.19 -3.97 2.84
CA GLY A 86 2.09 -3.75 3.98
C GLY A 86 1.76 -2.49 4.78
N ALA A 87 1.41 -1.40 4.11
CA ALA A 87 1.00 -0.16 4.75
C ALA A 87 -0.38 -0.21 5.43
N LEU A 88 -1.25 -1.12 4.98
CA LEU A 88 -2.64 -1.25 5.47
C LEU A 88 -2.85 -2.40 6.45
N LEU A 89 -1.88 -3.32 6.59
CA LEU A 89 -1.98 -4.45 7.51
C LEU A 89 -2.13 -3.97 8.95
N ASN A 90 -3.09 -4.57 9.66
CA ASN A 90 -3.32 -4.36 11.08
C ASN A 90 -2.85 -5.62 11.83
N ASP A 91 -2.06 -5.44 12.89
CA ASP A 91 -1.37 -6.51 13.64
C ASP A 91 -2.28 -7.57 14.28
N ASN A 92 -3.60 -7.41 14.18
CA ASN A 92 -4.60 -8.31 14.73
C ASN A 92 -5.32 -9.18 13.69
N ILE A 93 -5.05 -9.04 12.38
CA ILE A 93 -5.68 -9.83 11.31
C ILE A 93 -4.62 -10.40 10.37
N ASN A 94 -4.64 -11.72 10.18
CA ASN A 94 -3.83 -12.42 9.19
C ASN A 94 -4.59 -12.66 7.88
N PHE A 95 -3.87 -12.73 6.77
CA PHE A 95 -4.38 -13.03 5.44
C PHE A 95 -3.57 -14.16 4.77
N SER A 96 -4.23 -14.98 3.95
CA SER A 96 -3.60 -15.97 3.08
C SER A 96 -4.41 -16.16 1.79
N PHE A 97 -3.79 -16.66 0.73
CA PHE A 97 -4.45 -16.99 -0.53
C PHE A 97 -4.16 -18.45 -0.89
N ASP A 98 -5.18 -19.22 -1.25
CA ASP A 98 -5.05 -20.65 -1.57
C ASP A 98 -5.04 -20.95 -3.08
N GLY A 99 -5.09 -19.92 -3.93
CA GLY A 99 -5.17 -20.07 -5.38
C GLY A 99 -6.56 -19.74 -5.95
N GLU A 100 -7.59 -19.77 -5.11
CA GLU A 100 -8.98 -19.49 -5.50
C GLU A 100 -9.63 -18.42 -4.63
N LYS A 101 -9.36 -18.42 -3.32
CA LYS A 101 -9.92 -17.44 -2.38
C LYS A 101 -8.85 -16.87 -1.45
N VAL A 102 -9.12 -15.65 -1.00
CA VAL A 102 -8.42 -15.05 0.14
C VAL A 102 -9.11 -15.52 1.41
N ASN A 103 -8.33 -16.01 2.37
CA ASN A 103 -8.78 -16.37 3.71
C ASN A 103 -8.17 -15.40 4.72
N HIS A 104 -8.93 -15.00 5.73
CA HIS A 104 -8.45 -14.12 6.80
C HIS A 104 -8.94 -14.57 8.18
N TRP A 105 -8.19 -14.27 9.23
CA TRP A 105 -8.55 -14.61 10.62
C TRP A 105 -7.94 -13.64 11.63
N LYS A 106 -8.60 -13.47 12.78
CA LYS A 106 -8.06 -12.67 13.88
C LYS A 106 -6.93 -13.41 14.58
N ILE A 107 -5.89 -12.68 14.94
CA ILE A 107 -4.81 -13.17 15.79
C ILE A 107 -5.20 -12.84 17.24
N PHE A 108 -5.46 -13.87 18.02
CA PHE A 108 -5.59 -13.71 19.47
C PHE A 108 -4.17 -13.70 20.05
N GLN A 109 -3.67 -12.52 20.43
CA GLN A 109 -2.45 -12.45 21.23
C GLN A 109 -2.74 -13.09 22.59
N ARG A 110 -1.90 -14.05 22.99
CA ARG A 110 -1.96 -14.71 24.30
C ARG A 110 -1.49 -13.78 25.40
#